data_AF-A0AAE1W4L3-F1
#
_entry.id   AF-A0AAE1W4L3-F1
#
_cell.length_a   1.000
_cell.length_b   1.000
_cell.length_c   1.000
_cell.angle_alpha   90.00
_cell.angle_beta   90.00
_cell.angle_gamma   90.00
#
_symmetry.space_group_name_H-M   'P 1'
#
loop_
_entity.id
_entity.type
_entity.pdbx_description
1 polymer ?
#
loop_
_entity_poly.entity_id
_entity_poly.type
_entity_poly.pdbx_seq_one_letter_code
_entity_poly.pdbx_strand_id
1 'polypeptide(L)'
;MAVLINYTSNTLGSPTCSLPRFDGAGFLRRWKGKKMMFVGDSLSLNQWNSLVCMLHAAAPKAKPPSSGETPFLTLLSSWDFVQYGSSIVKDMNPQEAFSKGLTTWGRWVDQMLILPRPKSSSRGFLPLTIKWGSRSTCLGEQRPIKGSTYPTRRPAAAVIVSKVLSTLRKPVYLLDVTTLSQLRKDGHPSKYGRDHSGLDCSHWCLPGLPDTWNQLLYAALVRR
;
A
#
# COMPACT_ATOMS: atom_id res chain seq x y z
N MET A 1 6.84 -11.25 -5.24
CA MET A 1 8.13 -10.54 -5.49
C MET A 1 8.25 -9.42 -4.45
N ALA A 2 9.33 -8.64 -4.29
CA ALA A 2 9.44 -7.66 -3.18
C ALA A 2 10.62 -6.69 -3.39
N VAL A 3 10.46 -5.38 -3.59
CA VAL A 3 11.58 -4.42 -3.76
C VAL A 3 11.35 -3.18 -2.90
N LEU A 4 12.46 -2.61 -2.40
CA LEU A 4 12.51 -1.32 -1.75
C LEU A 4 12.63 -0.23 -2.82
N ILE A 5 11.68 0.71 -2.85
CA ILE A 5 11.91 2.01 -3.47
C ILE A 5 11.56 3.06 -2.43
N ASN A 6 12.59 3.74 -1.92
CA ASN A 6 12.44 4.96 -1.14
C ASN A 6 12.34 6.11 -2.16
N TYR A 7 11.17 6.76 -2.28
CA TYR A 7 10.98 7.88 -3.19
C TYR A 7 10.58 9.13 -2.44
N THR A 8 11.45 10.14 -2.47
CA THR A 8 11.29 11.42 -1.77
C THR A 8 11.17 12.61 -2.73
N SER A 9 10.98 12.43 -4.03
CA SER A 9 10.92 13.58 -4.95
C SER A 9 9.51 13.94 -5.41
N ASN A 10 9.18 15.24 -5.35
CA ASN A 10 7.98 15.82 -5.94
C ASN A 10 8.12 16.16 -7.43
N THR A 11 9.24 15.78 -8.04
CA THR A 11 9.41 15.69 -9.50
C THR A 11 9.57 14.21 -9.84
N LEU A 12 8.87 13.72 -10.87
CA LEU A 12 9.22 12.47 -11.55
C LEU A 12 10.64 12.64 -12.12
N GLY A 13 11.67 12.25 -11.36
CA GLY A 13 13.07 12.38 -11.76
C GLY A 13 13.99 12.82 -10.61
N SER A 14 14.55 11.84 -9.91
CA SER A 14 15.94 11.99 -9.44
C SER A 14 16.84 11.84 -10.67
N PRO A 15 17.86 12.69 -10.89
CA PRO A 15 18.73 12.62 -12.07
C PRO A 15 19.48 11.27 -12.22
N THR A 16 19.48 10.41 -11.20
CA THR A 16 20.18 9.12 -11.22
C THR A 16 19.28 7.88 -11.31
N CYS A 17 17.94 8.02 -11.33
CA CYS A 17 17.05 6.85 -11.44
C CYS A 17 15.77 7.17 -12.24
N SER A 18 15.77 6.78 -13.52
CA SER A 18 14.55 6.75 -14.33
C SER A 18 13.71 5.52 -13.98
N LEU A 19 12.47 5.74 -13.55
CA LEU A 19 11.49 4.65 -13.38
C LEU A 19 11.12 4.10 -14.77
N PRO A 20 11.09 2.77 -14.97
CA PRO A 20 10.62 2.20 -16.23
C PRO A 20 9.16 2.56 -16.45
N ARG A 21 8.78 2.92 -17.69
CA ARG A 21 7.37 3.15 -18.04
C ARG A 21 6.56 1.88 -17.80
N PHE A 22 5.34 2.01 -17.29
CA PHE A 22 4.45 0.86 -17.10
C PHE A 22 4.08 0.21 -18.44
N ASP A 23 4.51 -1.02 -18.65
CA ASP A 23 4.05 -1.90 -19.73
C ASP A 23 3.04 -2.91 -19.19
N GLY A 24 1.74 -2.59 -19.32
CA GLY A 24 0.66 -3.45 -18.85
C GLY A 24 0.58 -4.79 -19.60
N ALA A 25 0.87 -4.80 -20.91
CA ALA A 25 0.88 -6.04 -21.69
C ALA A 25 2.05 -6.94 -21.27
N GLY A 26 3.24 -6.36 -21.04
CA GLY A 26 4.40 -7.06 -20.50
C GLY A 26 4.16 -7.56 -19.07
N PHE A 27 3.48 -6.78 -18.24
CA PHE A 27 3.07 -7.20 -16.91
C PHE A 27 2.19 -8.46 -16.97
N LEU A 28 1.11 -8.45 -17.78
CA LEU A 28 0.21 -9.58 -17.95
C LEU A 28 0.94 -10.82 -18.47
N ARG A 29 1.85 -10.66 -19.44
CA ARG A 29 2.69 -11.76 -19.94
C ARG A 29 3.57 -12.35 -18.83
N ARG A 30 4.26 -11.51 -18.05
CA ARG A 30 5.18 -11.93 -16.97
C ARG A 30 4.43 -12.58 -15.79
N TRP A 31 3.18 -12.17 -15.56
CA TRP A 31 2.33 -12.69 -14.50
C TRP A 31 1.34 -13.79 -14.92
N LYS A 32 1.42 -14.26 -16.17
CA LYS A 32 0.61 -15.38 -16.64
C LYS A 32 0.86 -16.62 -15.77
N GLY A 33 -0.23 -17.21 -15.24
CA GLY A 33 -0.18 -18.37 -14.35
C GLY A 33 0.31 -18.07 -12.92
N LYS A 34 0.59 -16.81 -12.57
CA LYS A 34 0.96 -16.38 -11.22
C LYS A 34 -0.22 -15.67 -10.56
N LYS A 35 -0.33 -15.78 -9.24
CA LYS A 35 -1.33 -15.04 -8.45
C LYS A 35 -0.65 -13.86 -7.75
N MET A 36 -1.33 -12.73 -7.72
CA MET A 36 -0.96 -11.58 -6.90
C MET A 36 -2.14 -11.22 -6.04
N MET A 37 -1.88 -10.89 -4.77
CA MET A 37 -2.91 -10.56 -3.79
C MET A 37 -2.49 -9.28 -3.08
N PHE A 38 -3.44 -8.36 -2.92
CA PHE A 38 -3.33 -7.20 -2.07
C PHE A 38 -4.04 -7.54 -0.76
N VAL A 39 -3.30 -7.56 0.35
CA VAL A 39 -3.83 -7.87 1.68
C VAL A 39 -3.63 -6.65 2.56
N GLY A 40 -4.70 -6.12 3.11
CA GLY A 40 -4.67 -4.94 3.95
C GLY A 40 -6.06 -4.33 4.12
N ASP A 41 -6.09 -3.02 4.26
CA ASP A 41 -7.29 -2.21 4.49
C ASP A 41 -7.89 -1.66 3.18
N SER A 42 -8.75 -0.66 3.29
CA SER A 42 -9.36 0.03 2.15
C SER A 42 -8.36 0.74 1.23
N LEU A 43 -7.17 1.11 1.72
CA LEU A 43 -6.11 1.70 0.88
C LEU A 43 -5.43 0.64 0.03
N SER A 44 -5.29 -0.58 0.55
CA SER A 44 -4.82 -1.74 -0.25
C SER A 44 -5.82 -2.07 -1.37
N LEU A 45 -7.12 -1.98 -1.09
CA LEU A 45 -8.16 -2.10 -2.13
C LEU A 45 -8.09 -0.95 -3.14
N ASN A 46 -7.81 0.28 -2.69
CA ASN A 46 -7.63 1.43 -3.57
C ASN A 46 -6.47 1.23 -4.55
N GLN A 47 -5.35 0.68 -4.06
CA GLN A 47 -4.19 0.32 -4.88
C GLN A 47 -4.51 -0.80 -5.87
N TRP A 48 -5.23 -1.85 -5.44
CA TRP A 48 -5.68 -2.92 -6.31
C TRP A 48 -6.56 -2.40 -7.46
N ASN A 49 -7.56 -1.58 -7.14
CA ASN A 49 -8.47 -1.01 -8.15
C ASN A 49 -7.71 -0.19 -9.20
N SER A 50 -6.74 0.63 -8.76
CA SER A 50 -5.84 1.35 -9.67
C SER A 50 -5.10 0.41 -10.62
N LEU A 51 -4.50 -0.66 -10.09
CA LEU A 51 -3.75 -1.60 -10.92
C LEU A 51 -4.65 -2.27 -11.96
N VAL A 52 -5.87 -2.67 -11.56
CA VAL A 52 -6.84 -3.25 -12.49
C VAL A 52 -7.18 -2.27 -13.61
N CYS A 53 -7.39 -0.98 -13.30
CA CYS A 53 -7.60 0.06 -14.32
C CYS A 53 -6.39 0.20 -15.26
N MET A 54 -5.17 0.26 -14.72
CA MET A 54 -3.94 0.34 -15.53
C MET A 54 -3.76 -0.87 -16.45
N LEU A 55 -4.09 -2.08 -15.98
CA LEU A 55 -4.03 -3.30 -16.78
C LEU A 55 -5.15 -3.37 -17.82
N HIS A 56 -6.36 -2.94 -17.46
CA HIS A 56 -7.49 -2.88 -18.39
C HIS A 56 -7.23 -1.89 -19.52
N ALA A 57 -6.62 -0.74 -19.25
CA ALA A 57 -6.19 0.20 -20.29
C ALA A 57 -5.20 -0.42 -21.29
N ALA A 58 -4.35 -1.35 -20.85
CA ALA A 58 -3.39 -2.04 -21.71
C ALA A 58 -3.98 -3.27 -22.42
N ALA A 59 -5.03 -3.89 -21.85
CA ALA A 59 -5.66 -5.09 -22.38
C ALA A 59 -7.18 -5.07 -22.12
N PRO A 60 -7.94 -4.22 -22.84
CA PRO A 60 -9.37 -4.00 -22.55
C PRO A 60 -10.23 -5.25 -22.80
N LYS A 61 -9.75 -6.17 -23.64
CA LYS A 61 -10.40 -7.45 -23.95
C LYS A 61 -10.09 -8.57 -22.95
N ALA A 62 -9.16 -8.36 -22.02
CA ALA A 62 -8.88 -9.34 -20.99
C ALA A 62 -10.08 -9.42 -20.05
N LYS A 63 -10.49 -10.66 -19.69
CA LYS A 63 -11.52 -10.84 -18.67
C LYS A 63 -11.05 -10.13 -17.39
N PRO A 64 -11.89 -9.30 -16.75
CA PRO A 64 -11.54 -8.74 -15.45
C PRO A 64 -11.15 -9.87 -14.51
N PRO A 65 -10.19 -9.68 -13.59
CA PRO A 65 -10.03 -10.61 -12.50
C PRO A 65 -11.41 -10.79 -11.86
N SER A 66 -11.89 -12.02 -11.72
CA SER A 66 -13.17 -12.29 -11.09
C SER A 66 -13.13 -11.66 -9.69
N SER A 67 -13.88 -10.58 -9.49
CA SER A 67 -14.30 -10.16 -8.18
C SER A 67 -15.25 -11.26 -7.70
N GLY A 68 -14.70 -12.37 -7.20
CA GLY A 68 -15.45 -13.13 -6.21
C GLY A 68 -15.88 -12.09 -5.19
N GLU A 69 -17.18 -11.99 -4.94
CA GLU A 69 -17.78 -11.04 -4.01
C GLU A 69 -16.89 -11.00 -2.77
N THR A 70 -16.01 -9.99 -2.69
CA THR A 70 -15.29 -9.74 -1.46
C THR A 70 -16.40 -9.26 -0.54
N PRO A 71 -16.73 -9.98 0.54
CA PRO A 71 -17.60 -9.42 1.54
C PRO A 71 -16.90 -8.13 1.95
N PHE A 72 -17.51 -6.99 1.62
CA PHE A 72 -17.11 -5.74 2.21
C PHE A 72 -17.29 -5.95 3.70
N LEU A 73 -16.19 -6.24 4.42
CA LEU A 73 -16.15 -6.05 5.86
C LEU A 73 -16.09 -4.54 6.09
N THR A 74 -17.20 -3.85 5.78
CA THR A 74 -17.56 -2.59 6.41
C THR A 74 -17.86 -2.91 7.86
N LEU A 75 -16.81 -3.00 8.67
CA LEU A 75 -16.86 -2.98 10.13
C LEU A 75 -15.53 -2.39 10.59
N LEU A 76 -15.38 -1.06 10.45
CA LEU A 76 -14.64 -0.31 11.46
C LEU A 76 -15.58 -0.09 12.64
N SER A 77 -16.04 -1.19 13.24
CA SER A 77 -16.38 -1.16 14.66
C SER A 77 -15.07 -0.88 15.39
N SER A 78 -15.12 0.02 16.38
CA SER A 78 -14.08 0.08 17.41
C SER A 78 -13.83 -1.34 17.89
N TRP A 79 -12.61 -1.84 17.75
CA TRP A 79 -12.24 -3.13 18.32
C TRP A 79 -12.07 -2.88 19.82
N ASP A 80 -13.18 -2.94 20.54
CA ASP A 80 -13.18 -2.69 21.98
C ASP A 80 -12.38 -3.78 22.70
N PHE A 81 -12.25 -4.98 22.11
CA PHE A 81 -11.50 -6.10 22.67
C PHE A 81 -10.56 -6.75 21.66
N VAL A 82 -9.32 -6.98 22.07
CA VAL A 82 -8.28 -7.66 21.28
C VAL A 82 -7.78 -8.86 22.08
N GLN A 83 -7.91 -10.07 21.52
CA GLN A 83 -7.32 -11.27 22.09
C GLN A 83 -5.85 -11.40 21.68
N TYR A 84 -4.97 -11.61 22.66
CA TYR A 84 -3.56 -11.92 22.42
C TYR A 84 -3.11 -13.03 23.37
N GLY A 85 -2.79 -14.20 22.81
CA GLY A 85 -2.55 -15.40 23.59
C GLY A 85 -3.82 -15.81 24.34
N SER A 86 -3.70 -16.02 25.65
CA SER A 86 -4.83 -16.35 26.54
C SER A 86 -5.57 -15.14 27.11
N SER A 87 -5.10 -13.91 26.83
CA SER A 87 -5.69 -12.69 27.40
C SER A 87 -6.58 -11.96 26.39
N ILE A 88 -7.74 -11.50 26.85
CA ILE A 88 -8.59 -10.56 26.11
C ILE A 88 -8.38 -9.18 26.73
N VAL A 89 -7.86 -8.24 25.94
CA VAL A 89 -7.54 -6.88 26.38
C VAL A 89 -8.57 -5.92 25.82
N LYS A 90 -9.28 -5.22 26.70
CA LYS A 90 -10.14 -4.12 26.30
C LYS A 90 -9.31 -2.88 25.98
N ASP A 91 -9.65 -2.14 24.93
CA ASP A 91 -9.07 -0.83 24.59
C ASP A 91 -7.53 -0.85 24.48
N MET A 92 -6.98 -1.89 23.85
CA MET A 92 -5.53 -2.02 23.68
C MET A 92 -4.95 -0.79 22.96
N ASN A 93 -3.82 -0.28 23.45
CA ASN A 93 -3.14 0.85 22.82
C ASN A 93 -2.92 0.57 21.32
N PRO A 94 -3.33 1.46 20.39
CA PRO A 94 -3.27 1.19 18.95
C PRO A 94 -1.86 0.88 18.43
N GLN A 95 -0.81 1.51 18.99
CA GLN A 95 0.58 1.22 18.60
C GLN A 95 1.02 -0.14 19.11
N GLU A 96 0.58 -0.52 20.31
CA GLU A 96 0.83 -1.86 20.86
C GLU A 96 0.10 -2.93 20.04
N ALA A 97 -1.19 -2.73 19.75
CA ALA A 97 -1.98 -3.63 18.92
C ALA A 97 -1.36 -3.81 17.53
N PHE A 98 -0.94 -2.69 16.90
CA PHE A 98 -0.26 -2.72 15.61
C PHE A 98 1.07 -3.47 15.66
N SER A 99 1.88 -3.25 16.70
CA SER A 99 3.14 -3.95 16.92
C SER A 99 2.95 -5.47 17.10
N LYS A 100 1.99 -5.88 17.92
CA LYS A 100 1.67 -7.31 18.13
C LYS A 100 1.14 -7.95 16.84
N GLY A 101 0.19 -7.31 16.18
CA GLY A 101 -0.39 -7.79 14.92
C GLY A 101 0.67 -7.97 13.84
N LEU A 102 1.53 -6.97 13.65
CA LEU A 102 2.59 -7.05 12.64
C LEU A 102 3.66 -8.09 13.01
N THR A 103 3.98 -8.25 14.29
CA THR A 103 4.89 -9.30 14.76
C THR A 103 4.33 -10.70 14.49
N THR A 104 3.03 -10.92 14.75
CA THR A 104 2.34 -12.18 14.46
C THR A 104 2.36 -12.48 12.97
N TRP A 105 2.06 -11.49 12.13
CA TRP A 105 2.17 -11.60 10.67
C TRP A 105 3.61 -11.94 10.24
N GLY A 106 4.61 -11.30 10.83
CA GLY A 106 6.02 -11.57 10.54
C GLY A 106 6.42 -13.02 10.81
N ARG A 107 5.98 -13.56 11.96
CA ARG A 107 6.17 -14.99 12.29
C ARG A 107 5.48 -15.90 11.29
N TRP A 108 4.24 -15.56 10.90
CA TRP A 108 3.51 -16.32 9.88
C TRP A 108 4.26 -16.33 8.54
N VAL A 109 4.84 -15.20 8.11
CA VAL A 109 5.67 -15.15 6.89
C VAL A 109 6.84 -16.11 7.00
N ASP A 110 7.61 -16.04 8.08
CA ASP A 110 8.78 -16.90 8.29
C ASP A 110 8.44 -18.40 8.37
N GLN A 111 7.22 -18.75 8.78
CA GLN A 111 6.77 -20.15 8.81
C GLN A 111 6.18 -20.59 7.47
N MET A 112 5.21 -19.85 6.93
CA MET A 112 4.32 -20.33 5.86
C MET A 112 4.77 -19.98 4.45
N LEU A 113 5.59 -18.93 4.28
CA LEU A 113 5.99 -18.50 2.96
C LEU A 113 7.03 -19.47 2.35
N ILE A 114 6.59 -20.50 1.64
CA ILE A 114 7.50 -21.41 0.93
C ILE A 114 8.09 -20.66 -0.26
N LEU A 115 9.37 -20.29 -0.18
CA LEU A 115 10.13 -19.75 -1.29
C LEU A 115 10.70 -20.93 -2.08
N PRO A 116 10.25 -21.20 -3.31
CA PRO A 116 10.95 -22.19 -4.13
C PRO A 116 12.36 -21.63 -4.44
N ARG A 117 13.33 -22.53 -4.70
CA ARG A 117 14.75 -22.29 -5.03
C ARG A 117 15.06 -20.88 -5.59
N PRO A 118 16.25 -20.29 -5.37
CA PRO A 118 16.55 -18.85 -5.53
C PRO A 118 16.21 -18.16 -6.87
N LYS A 119 15.74 -18.90 -7.88
CA LYS A 119 15.23 -18.41 -9.16
C LYS A 119 13.69 -18.28 -9.25
N SER A 120 12.92 -18.64 -8.20
CA SER A 120 11.44 -18.65 -8.24
C SER A 120 10.80 -17.50 -7.45
N SER A 121 9.94 -16.76 -8.15
CA SER A 121 9.41 -15.41 -7.90
C SER A 121 8.44 -15.17 -6.72
N SER A 122 8.34 -16.05 -5.72
CA SER A 122 7.25 -16.02 -4.72
C SER A 122 7.54 -15.20 -3.44
N ARG A 123 7.87 -13.91 -3.56
CA ARG A 123 8.06 -13.04 -2.36
C ARG A 123 6.78 -12.28 -1.95
N GLY A 124 6.59 -11.98 -0.67
CA GLY A 124 5.49 -11.15 -0.15
C GLY A 124 5.84 -9.66 -0.10
N PHE A 125 4.86 -8.79 -0.32
CA PHE A 125 4.99 -7.32 -0.21
C PHE A 125 4.10 -6.80 0.91
N LEU A 126 4.56 -5.74 1.60
CA LEU A 126 3.70 -4.91 2.44
C LEU A 126 3.68 -3.48 1.89
N PRO A 127 2.55 -3.01 1.33
CA PRO A 127 2.36 -1.59 1.12
C PRO A 127 2.15 -0.93 2.50
N LEU A 128 2.93 0.12 2.79
CA LEU A 128 2.67 0.98 3.94
C LEU A 128 2.11 2.30 3.42
N THR A 129 0.80 2.45 3.53
CA THR A 129 0.10 3.69 3.24
C THR A 129 -0.35 4.28 4.56
N ILE A 130 0.24 5.41 4.95
CA ILE A 130 -0.16 6.11 6.18
C ILE A 130 -1.08 7.25 5.81
N LYS A 131 -2.21 7.33 6.51
CA LYS A 131 -3.19 8.41 6.41
C LYS A 131 -2.50 9.76 6.46
N TRP A 132 -2.92 10.67 5.58
CA TRP A 132 -2.47 12.05 5.61
C TRP A 132 -2.87 12.69 6.95
N GLY A 133 -1.87 13.22 7.67
CA GLY A 133 -1.97 13.61 9.07
C GLY A 133 -1.80 15.10 9.33
N SER A 134 -2.33 15.96 8.48
CA SER A 134 -2.35 17.40 8.74
C SER A 134 -3.54 17.79 9.63
N ARG A 135 -3.41 18.90 10.37
CA ARG A 135 -4.50 19.60 11.07
C ARG A 135 -5.51 20.26 10.12
N SER A 136 -5.19 20.38 8.83
CA SER A 136 -6.04 21.00 7.81
C SER A 136 -6.92 19.96 7.10
N THR A 137 -8.01 20.43 6.50
CA THR A 137 -8.90 19.63 5.65
C THR A 137 -8.29 19.43 4.25
N CYS A 138 -8.63 18.34 3.55
CA CYS A 138 -8.30 18.17 2.12
C CYS A 138 -9.31 18.89 1.19
N LEU A 139 -10.34 19.55 1.76
CA LEU A 139 -11.37 20.25 1.01
C LEU A 139 -10.79 21.43 0.21
N GLY A 140 -11.03 21.43 -1.10
CA GLY A 140 -10.60 22.51 -2.00
C GLY A 140 -9.11 22.49 -2.36
N GLU A 141 -8.35 21.48 -1.90
CA GLU A 141 -6.95 21.34 -2.22
C GLU A 141 -6.76 20.82 -3.65
N GLN A 142 -6.08 21.61 -4.50
CA GLN A 142 -5.90 21.28 -5.93
C GLN A 142 -4.43 21.09 -6.33
N ARG A 143 -3.51 21.34 -5.41
CA ARG A 143 -2.06 21.23 -5.66
C ARG A 143 -1.35 20.50 -4.53
N PRO A 144 -0.29 19.74 -4.86
CA PRO A 144 0.53 19.09 -3.86
C PRO A 144 1.26 20.13 -2.99
N ILE A 145 1.75 19.68 -1.84
CA ILE A 145 2.65 20.45 -0.99
C ILE A 145 3.97 20.64 -1.75
N LYS A 146 4.50 21.86 -1.81
CA LYS A 146 5.78 22.15 -2.48
C LYS A 146 6.96 21.60 -1.67
N GLY A 147 8.03 21.20 -2.36
CA GLY A 147 9.25 20.64 -1.75
C GLY A 147 9.25 19.12 -1.68
N SER A 148 10.29 18.50 -1.12
CA SER A 148 10.45 17.04 -1.00
C SER A 148 10.24 16.51 0.42
N THR A 149 10.05 17.41 1.38
CA THR A 149 9.99 17.11 2.81
C THR A 149 8.60 17.40 3.34
N TYR A 150 8.04 16.46 4.10
CA TYR A 150 6.81 16.68 4.85
C TYR A 150 7.18 17.14 6.28
N PRO A 151 6.59 18.23 6.80
CA PRO A 151 7.05 18.87 8.05
C PRO A 151 6.73 18.05 9.32
N THR A 152 5.94 16.99 9.22
CA THR A 152 5.57 16.15 10.36
C THR A 152 6.57 15.01 10.56
N ARG A 153 6.79 14.64 11.84
CA ARG A 153 7.60 13.48 12.22
C ARG A 153 7.10 12.21 11.54
N ARG A 154 8.04 11.31 11.20
CA ARG A 154 7.72 9.98 10.69
C ARG A 154 6.73 9.27 11.63
N PRO A 155 5.61 8.74 11.12
CA PRO A 155 4.59 8.14 11.97
C PRO A 155 5.13 6.95 12.76
N ALA A 156 4.64 6.77 13.99
CA ALA A 156 5.07 5.67 14.87
C ALA A 156 4.89 4.28 14.21
N ALA A 157 3.81 4.10 13.45
CA ALA A 157 3.56 2.89 12.69
C ALA A 157 4.69 2.55 11.70
N ALA A 158 5.28 3.55 11.00
CA ALA A 158 6.39 3.30 10.08
C ALA A 158 7.67 2.83 10.79
N VAL A 159 7.89 3.31 12.02
CA VAL A 159 9.00 2.84 12.87
C VAL A 159 8.80 1.39 13.28
N ILE A 160 7.57 1.04 13.70
CA ILE A 160 7.20 -0.35 14.05
C ILE A 160 7.39 -1.27 12.84
N VAL A 161 6.95 -0.85 11.65
CA VAL A 161 7.14 -1.64 10.42
C VAL A 161 8.61 -1.90 10.14
N SER A 162 9.44 -0.86 10.18
CA SER A 162 10.88 -0.99 9.95
C SER A 162 11.52 -1.97 10.96
N LYS A 163 11.12 -1.88 12.23
CA LYS A 163 11.60 -2.75 13.31
C LYS A 163 11.18 -4.21 13.13
N VAL A 164 9.92 -4.49 12.76
CA VAL A 164 9.47 -5.88 12.55
C VAL A 164 10.12 -6.47 11.31
N LEU A 165 10.17 -5.73 10.21
CA LEU A 165 10.78 -6.20 8.96
C LEU A 165 12.27 -6.54 9.13
N SER A 166 13.01 -5.82 9.97
CA SER A 166 14.42 -6.15 10.25
C SER A 166 14.62 -7.48 10.99
N THR A 167 13.57 -8.04 11.59
CA THR A 167 13.64 -9.32 12.32
C THR A 167 13.30 -10.55 11.47
N LEU A 168 12.79 -10.34 10.25
CA LEU A 168 12.32 -11.43 9.40
C LEU A 168 13.49 -12.19 8.79
N ARG A 169 13.40 -13.52 8.80
CA ARG A 169 14.37 -14.40 8.12
C ARG A 169 14.12 -14.41 6.61
N LYS A 170 12.86 -14.36 6.20
CA LYS A 170 12.49 -14.33 4.78
C LYS A 170 12.50 -12.90 4.24
N PRO A 171 12.99 -12.70 3.00
CA PRO A 171 13.11 -11.37 2.43
C PRO A 171 11.73 -10.77 2.12
N VAL A 172 11.31 -9.82 2.96
CA VAL A 172 10.18 -8.92 2.72
C VAL A 172 10.72 -7.52 2.46
N TYR A 173 10.08 -6.81 1.54
CA TYR A 173 10.51 -5.49 1.14
C TYR A 173 9.36 -4.52 1.31
N LEU A 174 9.71 -3.36 1.88
CA LEU A 174 8.80 -2.28 2.15
C LEU A 174 8.66 -1.40 0.91
N LEU A 175 7.44 -1.24 0.42
CA LEU A 175 7.12 -0.17 -0.52
C LEU A 175 6.76 1.07 0.31
N ASP A 176 7.76 1.89 0.64
CA ASP A 176 7.56 3.10 1.45
C ASP A 176 7.04 4.25 0.60
N VAL A 177 5.72 4.39 0.55
CA VAL A 177 5.02 5.48 -0.14
C VAL A 177 4.58 6.58 0.83
N THR A 178 5.08 6.58 2.06
CA THR A 178 4.58 7.46 3.13
C THR A 178 4.76 8.94 2.76
N THR A 179 6.00 9.38 2.55
CA THR A 179 6.30 10.80 2.33
C THR A 179 5.71 11.31 1.03
N LEU A 180 5.82 10.55 -0.07
CA LEU A 180 5.21 10.95 -1.34
C LEU A 180 3.70 11.08 -1.20
N SER A 181 3.03 10.25 -0.39
CA SER A 181 1.59 10.33 -0.21
C SER A 181 1.20 11.53 0.66
N GLN A 182 2.00 11.83 1.69
CA GLN A 182 1.78 12.98 2.55
C GLN A 182 1.86 14.32 1.80
N LEU A 183 2.64 14.37 0.71
CA LEU A 183 2.76 15.56 -0.13
C LEU A 183 1.55 15.79 -1.04
N ARG A 184 0.64 14.81 -1.17
CA ARG A 184 -0.46 14.79 -2.14
C ARG A 184 -1.82 15.10 -1.54
N LYS A 185 -1.92 16.18 -0.75
CA LYS A 185 -3.21 16.64 -0.20
C LYS A 185 -4.30 16.88 -1.26
N ASP A 186 -3.90 17.08 -2.52
CA ASP A 186 -4.74 17.25 -3.70
C ASP A 186 -5.35 15.95 -4.27
N GLY A 187 -4.85 14.78 -3.84
CA GLY A 187 -5.23 13.49 -4.44
C GLY A 187 -6.47 12.83 -3.84
N HIS A 188 -7.10 13.45 -2.85
CA HIS A 188 -8.21 12.86 -2.09
C HIS A 188 -9.58 13.13 -2.76
N PRO A 189 -10.56 12.21 -2.62
CA PRO A 189 -11.93 12.43 -3.08
C PRO A 189 -12.62 13.62 -2.41
N SER A 190 -12.21 13.96 -1.18
CA SER A 190 -12.82 15.05 -0.42
C SER A 190 -14.33 14.81 -0.29
N LYS A 191 -15.17 15.77 -0.69
CA LYS A 191 -16.65 15.65 -0.67
C LYS A 191 -17.22 14.67 -1.72
N TYR A 192 -16.38 14.15 -2.62
CA TYR A 192 -16.79 13.22 -3.68
C TYR A 192 -16.51 11.75 -3.30
N GLY A 193 -16.25 11.47 -2.03
CA GLY A 193 -16.11 10.11 -1.49
C GLY A 193 -17.39 9.29 -1.59
N ARG A 194 -17.27 7.95 -1.46
CA ARG A 194 -18.38 7.00 -1.59
C ARG A 194 -19.43 7.14 -0.48
N ASP A 195 -19.01 7.54 0.71
CA ASP A 195 -19.90 7.81 1.84
C ASP A 195 -20.26 9.30 1.83
N HIS A 196 -21.37 9.64 1.16
CA HIS A 196 -21.85 11.01 0.93
C HIS A 196 -22.17 11.84 2.20
N SER A 197 -21.89 11.31 3.39
CA SER A 197 -22.14 11.95 4.69
C SER A 197 -20.92 12.68 5.27
N GLY A 198 -19.76 12.69 4.58
CA GLY A 198 -18.55 13.31 5.14
C GLY A 198 -17.44 13.63 4.14
N LEU A 199 -16.36 14.19 4.69
CA LEU A 199 -15.15 14.54 3.95
C LEU A 199 -14.17 13.37 3.95
N ASP A 200 -13.91 12.78 2.78
CA ASP A 200 -12.94 11.70 2.62
C ASP A 200 -11.54 12.23 2.29
N CYS A 201 -10.72 12.36 3.33
CA CYS A 201 -9.27 12.62 3.21
C CYS A 201 -8.42 11.38 3.51
N SER A 202 -9.01 10.19 3.46
CA SER A 202 -8.29 8.94 3.74
C SER A 202 -8.04 8.16 2.45
N HIS A 203 -9.02 8.08 1.55
CA HIS A 203 -8.89 7.39 0.26
C HIS A 203 -8.35 8.33 -0.84
N TRP A 204 -8.15 7.77 -2.02
CA TRP A 204 -7.54 8.46 -3.16
C TRP A 204 -8.39 8.33 -4.42
N CYS A 205 -8.48 9.42 -5.17
CA CYS A 205 -9.06 9.43 -6.51
C CYS A 205 -8.31 8.49 -7.45
N LEU A 206 -9.05 7.89 -8.39
CA LEU A 206 -8.51 7.12 -9.51
C LEU A 206 -8.99 7.76 -10.83
N PRO A 207 -8.11 8.03 -11.81
CA PRO A 207 -6.65 7.91 -11.74
C PRO A 207 -6.03 8.89 -10.73
N GLY A 208 -4.86 8.57 -10.20
CA GLY A 208 -4.25 9.39 -9.15
C GLY A 208 -3.05 8.78 -8.44
N LEU A 209 -2.92 9.10 -7.16
CA LEU A 209 -1.77 8.67 -6.36
C LEU A 209 -1.55 7.14 -6.33
N PRO A 210 -2.58 6.29 -6.26
CA PRO A 210 -2.39 4.84 -6.29
C PRO A 210 -1.74 4.34 -7.59
N ASP A 211 -1.86 5.06 -8.71
CA ASP A 211 -1.16 4.72 -9.96
C ASP A 211 0.36 4.90 -9.79
N THR A 212 0.78 5.91 -9.01
CA THR A 212 2.20 6.10 -8.65
C THR A 212 2.71 4.96 -7.76
N TRP A 213 1.90 4.50 -6.80
CA TRP A 213 2.26 3.34 -5.98
C TRP A 213 2.44 2.08 -6.84
N ASN A 214 1.54 1.88 -7.82
CA ASN A 214 1.64 0.78 -8.77
C ASN A 214 2.79 0.93 -9.76
N GLN A 215 3.19 2.15 -10.12
CA GLN A 215 4.39 2.41 -10.92
C GLN A 215 5.66 2.00 -10.16
N LEU A 216 5.73 2.32 -8.87
CA LEU A 216 6.85 1.91 -8.00
C LEU A 216 6.86 0.40 -7.79
N LEU A 217 5.69 -0.21 -7.56
CA LEU A 217 5.54 -1.67 -7.50
C LEU A 217 5.95 -2.33 -8.82
N TYR A 218 5.59 -1.74 -9.97
CA TYR A 218 6.00 -2.25 -11.27
C TYR A 218 7.51 -2.18 -11.46
N ALA A 219 8.13 -1.02 -11.18
CA ALA A 219 9.57 -0.83 -11.28
C ALA A 219 10.34 -1.84 -10.42
N ALA A 220 9.83 -2.08 -9.22
CA ALA A 220 10.23 -3.13 -8.32
C ALA A 220 10.14 -4.54 -8.95
N LEU A 221 9.03 -4.84 -9.61
CA LEU A 221 8.78 -6.14 -10.22
C LEU A 221 9.61 -6.40 -11.49
N VAL A 222 10.08 -5.37 -12.20
CA VAL A 222 10.78 -5.55 -13.49
C VAL A 222 12.28 -5.35 -13.42
N ARG A 223 12.84 -4.63 -12.44
CA ARG A 223 14.30 -4.48 -12.25
C ARG A 223 14.97 -5.74 -11.67
N ARG A 224 14.45 -6.92 -12.02
CA ARG A 224 14.77 -8.22 -11.43
C ARG A 224 14.52 -9.37 -12.38
#